data_AF-A0A846BMP6-F1
#
_entry.id   AF-A0A846BMP6-F1
#
_cell.length_a   1.000
_cell.length_b   1.000
_cell.length_c   1.000
_cell.angle_alpha   90.00
_cell.angle_beta   90.00
_cell.angle_gamma   90.00
#
_symmetry.space_group_name_H-M   'P 1'
#
loop_
_entity.id
_entity.type
_entity.pdbx_description
1 polymer ?
#
loop_
_entity_poly.entity_id
_entity_poly.type
_entity_poly.pdbx_seq_one_letter_code
_entity_poly.pdbx_strand_id
1 'polypeptide(L)'
;MTAFKKGQTVSFRLGGHYLEKLEKRATLMRLESAGLCAKHLTLEGLEDTRIKELHYLLHQLKTQVSGEVSEVRKELGELETRLETKIAKMVFVMLHEVCGMDTGDATKVAQSLSPHALNRGL
;
A
#
# COMPACT_ATOMS: atom_id res chain seq x y z
N MET A 1 88.55 -1.21 -23.92
CA MET A 1 87.81 -2.46 -24.23
C MET A 1 88.06 -3.45 -23.09
N THR A 2 87.12 -3.60 -22.17
CA THR A 2 87.24 -4.50 -21.01
C THR A 2 86.70 -5.89 -21.39
N ALA A 3 87.56 -6.91 -21.28
CA ALA A 3 87.26 -8.28 -21.69
C ALA A 3 86.37 -9.00 -20.65
N PHE A 4 85.19 -9.47 -21.08
CA PHE A 4 84.37 -10.40 -20.29
C PHE A 4 84.93 -11.82 -20.39
N LYS A 5 85.25 -12.45 -19.25
CA LYS A 5 85.69 -13.85 -19.20
C LYS A 5 84.53 -14.80 -19.44
N LYS A 6 84.75 -15.78 -20.33
CA LYS A 6 83.82 -16.86 -20.67
C LYS A 6 83.54 -17.69 -19.41
N GLY A 7 82.32 -17.63 -18.87
CA GLY A 7 81.88 -18.40 -17.69
C GLY A 7 81.16 -17.62 -16.57
N GLN A 8 81.01 -16.29 -16.67
CA GLN A 8 80.20 -15.54 -15.70
C GLN A 8 78.70 -15.65 -15.99
N THR A 9 77.95 -16.28 -15.10
CA THR A 9 76.48 -16.23 -15.09
C THR A 9 76.03 -14.99 -14.33
N VAL A 10 75.48 -14.01 -15.04
CA VAL A 10 74.89 -12.81 -14.43
C VAL A 10 73.45 -13.14 -14.09
N SER A 11 73.12 -13.25 -12.79
CA SER A 11 71.73 -13.41 -12.36
C SER A 11 71.10 -12.03 -12.11
N PHE A 12 70.05 -11.73 -12.88
CA PHE A 12 69.29 -10.49 -12.71
C PHE A 12 68.07 -10.78 -11.84
N ARG A 13 68.00 -10.18 -10.63
CA ARG A 13 66.80 -10.21 -9.78
C ARG A 13 65.75 -9.24 -10.34
N LEU A 14 65.05 -9.65 -11.40
CA LEU A 14 63.98 -8.86 -12.02
C LEU A 14 62.56 -9.27 -11.55
N GLY A 15 62.41 -10.35 -10.77
CA GLY A 15 61.10 -10.92 -10.44
C GLY A 15 60.40 -10.41 -9.18
N GLY A 16 61.14 -9.97 -8.15
CA GLY A 16 60.57 -9.70 -6.81
C GLY A 16 59.59 -8.52 -6.76
N HIS A 17 59.95 -7.39 -7.36
CA HIS A 17 59.08 -6.20 -7.39
C HIS A 17 57.84 -6.37 -8.27
N TYR A 18 57.91 -7.23 -9.30
CA TYR A 18 56.74 -7.55 -10.13
C TYR A 18 55.77 -8.48 -9.40
N LEU A 19 56.29 -9.48 -8.69
CA LEU A 19 55.48 -10.37 -7.85
C LEU A 19 54.75 -9.60 -6.75
N GLU A 20 55.43 -8.71 -6.04
CA GLU A 20 54.81 -7.89 -4.98
C GLU A 20 53.70 -6.97 -5.53
N LYS A 21 53.90 -6.37 -6.72
CA LYS A 21 52.87 -5.58 -7.39
C LYS A 21 51.66 -6.43 -7.80
N LEU A 22 51.88 -7.65 -8.27
CA LEU A 22 50.82 -8.58 -8.64
C LEU A 22 50.01 -9.02 -7.41
N GLU A 23 50.68 -9.32 -6.29
CA GLU A 23 50.02 -9.68 -5.03
C GLU A 23 49.18 -8.54 -4.45
N LYS A 24 49.70 -7.30 -4.47
CA LYS A 24 48.94 -6.10 -4.08
C LYS A 24 47.72 -5.89 -4.97
N ARG A 25 47.83 -6.15 -6.27
CA ARG A 25 46.71 -6.03 -7.20
C ARG A 25 45.67 -7.13 -7.01
N ALA A 26 46.10 -8.36 -6.71
CA ALA A 26 45.20 -9.46 -6.42
C ALA A 26 44.44 -9.26 -5.10
N THR A 27 45.08 -8.70 -4.07
CA THR A 27 44.41 -8.37 -2.80
C THR A 27 43.44 -7.21 -2.95
N LEU A 28 43.80 -6.17 -3.72
CA LEU A 28 42.90 -5.07 -4.05
C LEU A 28 41.62 -5.58 -4.75
N MET A 29 41.76 -6.42 -5.77
CA MET A 29 40.60 -7.00 -6.49
C MET A 29 39.68 -7.81 -5.56
N ARG A 30 40.24 -8.54 -4.59
CA ARG A 30 39.44 -9.30 -3.61
C ARG A 30 38.69 -8.40 -2.63
N LEU A 31 39.31 -7.28 -2.22
CA LEU A 31 38.66 -6.31 -1.34
C LEU A 31 37.54 -5.56 -2.08
N GLU A 32 37.76 -5.20 -3.34
CA GLU A 32 36.73 -4.57 -4.18
C GLU A 32 35.55 -5.51 -4.41
N SER A 33 35.80 -6.78 -4.73
CA SER A 33 34.72 -7.76 -4.91
C SER A 33 33.95 -8.02 -3.62
N ALA A 34 34.64 -8.17 -2.48
CA ALA A 34 34.00 -8.32 -1.17
C ALA A 34 33.17 -7.09 -0.78
N GLY A 35 33.69 -5.89 -1.04
CA GLY A 35 32.98 -4.63 -0.78
C GLY A 35 31.73 -4.46 -1.64
N LEU A 36 31.77 -4.87 -2.91
CA LEU A 36 30.60 -4.88 -3.79
C LEU A 36 29.54 -5.90 -3.33
N CYS A 37 29.94 -7.11 -2.95
CA CYS A 37 29.03 -8.11 -2.39
C CYS A 37 28.36 -7.64 -1.10
N ALA A 38 29.12 -7.00 -0.19
CA ALA A 38 28.56 -6.48 1.06
C ALA A 38 27.52 -5.39 0.80
N LYS A 39 27.80 -4.46 -0.13
CA LYS A 39 26.84 -3.41 -0.55
C LYS A 39 25.58 -4.01 -1.16
N HIS A 40 25.72 -5.01 -2.03
CA HIS A 40 24.59 -5.67 -2.66
C HIS A 40 23.67 -6.33 -1.64
N LEU A 41 24.23 -7.11 -0.71
CA LEU A 41 23.48 -7.74 0.40
C LEU A 41 22.75 -6.72 1.29
N THR A 42 23.38 -5.57 1.59
CA THR A 42 22.72 -4.52 2.39
C THR A 42 21.59 -3.82 1.64
N LEU A 43 21.74 -3.61 0.33
CA LEU A 43 20.72 -2.96 -0.49
C LEU A 43 19.51 -3.86 -0.68
N GLU A 44 19.72 -5.14 -1.00
CA GLU A 44 18.63 -6.12 -1.10
C GLU A 44 17.83 -6.22 0.21
N GLY A 45 18.50 -6.28 1.37
CA GLY A 45 17.83 -6.31 2.67
C GLY A 45 17.04 -5.02 2.99
N LEU A 46 17.55 -3.85 2.58
CA LEU A 46 16.86 -2.58 2.74
C LEU A 46 15.65 -2.46 1.79
N GLU A 47 15.77 -2.96 0.56
CA GLU A 47 14.65 -2.99 -0.39
C GLU A 47 13.54 -3.92 0.10
N ASP A 48 13.88 -5.11 0.59
CA ASP A 48 12.92 -6.08 1.13
C ASP A 48 12.17 -5.53 2.36
N THR A 49 12.87 -4.84 3.26
CA THR A 49 12.25 -4.24 4.45
C THR A 49 11.31 -3.10 4.07
N ARG A 50 11.73 -2.20 3.16
CA ARG A 50 10.87 -1.11 2.67
C ARG A 50 9.65 -1.61 1.91
N ILE A 51 9.80 -2.65 1.10
CA ILE A 51 8.67 -3.27 0.39
C ILE A 51 7.66 -3.85 1.39
N LYS A 52 8.12 -4.53 2.45
CA LYS A 52 7.24 -5.06 3.51
C LYS A 52 6.50 -3.95 4.26
N GLU A 53 7.19 -2.86 4.59
CA GLU A 53 6.56 -1.70 5.24
C GLU A 53 5.50 -1.05 4.34
N LEU A 54 5.79 -0.87 3.05
CA LEU A 54 4.82 -0.33 2.09
C LEU A 54 3.61 -1.25 1.94
N HIS A 55 3.79 -2.57 1.89
CA HIS A 55 2.68 -3.52 1.86
C HIS A 55 1.83 -3.45 3.13
N TYR A 56 2.46 -3.31 4.30
CA TYR A 56 1.75 -3.15 5.56
C TYR A 56 0.92 -1.86 5.59
N LEU A 57 1.52 -0.72 5.22
CA LEU A 57 0.81 0.56 5.15
C LEU A 57 -0.33 0.54 4.14
N LEU A 58 -0.11 -0.07 2.97
CA LEU A 58 -1.15 -0.25 1.94
C LEU A 58 -2.32 -1.08 2.49
N HIS A 59 -2.02 -2.16 3.20
CA HIS A 59 -3.04 -3.01 3.81
C HIS A 59 -3.84 -2.24 4.87
N GLN A 60 -3.16 -1.52 5.77
CA GLN A 60 -3.83 -0.69 6.79
C GLN A 60 -4.74 0.36 6.14
N LEU A 61 -4.25 1.08 5.15
CA LEU A 61 -5.04 2.10 4.44
C LEU A 61 -6.25 1.47 3.76
N LYS A 62 -6.08 0.32 3.10
CA LYS A 62 -7.19 -0.41 2.46
C LYS A 62 -8.25 -0.81 3.48
N THR A 63 -7.86 -1.32 4.65
CA THR A 63 -8.79 -1.68 5.72
C THR A 63 -9.53 -0.46 6.25
N GLN A 64 -8.82 0.65 6.49
CA GLN A 64 -9.43 1.88 6.98
C GLN A 64 -10.46 2.43 5.99
N VAL A 65 -10.08 2.59 4.71
CA VAL A 65 -10.99 3.07 3.66
C VAL A 65 -12.19 2.15 3.52
N SER A 66 -12.01 0.84 3.58
CA SER A 66 -13.13 -0.10 3.52
C SER A 66 -14.08 0.06 4.71
N GLY A 67 -13.56 0.35 5.90
CA GLY A 67 -14.36 0.62 7.10
C GLY A 67 -15.18 1.90 6.95
N GLU A 68 -14.52 3.00 6.58
CA GLU A 68 -15.16 4.31 6.36
C GLU A 68 -16.25 4.23 5.28
N VAL A 69 -15.98 3.56 4.15
CA VAL A 69 -16.98 3.37 3.09
C VAL A 69 -18.18 2.54 3.58
N SER A 70 -17.95 1.54 4.42
CA SER A 70 -19.04 0.75 5.00
C SER A 70 -19.91 1.58 5.95
N GLU A 71 -19.29 2.44 6.74
CA GLU A 71 -19.98 3.32 7.69
C GLU A 71 -20.83 4.36 6.94
N VAL A 72 -20.26 5.04 5.94
CA VAL A 72 -21.00 6.00 5.11
C VAL A 72 -22.18 5.33 4.39
N ARG A 73 -22.03 4.10 3.89
CA ARG A 73 -23.14 3.35 3.27
C ARG A 73 -24.26 3.07 4.26
N LYS A 74 -23.92 2.77 5.51
CA LYS A 74 -24.90 2.55 6.57
C LYS A 74 -25.63 3.85 6.91
N GLU A 75 -24.90 4.94 7.12
CA GLU A 75 -25.48 6.25 7.39
C GLU A 75 -26.41 6.71 6.26
N LEU A 76 -26.01 6.46 5.00
CA LEU A 76 -26.84 6.77 3.83
C LEU A 76 -28.17 5.98 3.86
N GLY A 77 -28.13 4.67 4.11
CA GLY A 77 -29.34 3.86 4.21
C GLY A 77 -30.26 4.27 5.37
N GLU A 78 -29.68 4.69 6.50
CA GLU A 78 -30.44 5.26 7.62
C GLU A 78 -31.10 6.61 7.24
N LEU A 79 -30.38 7.46 6.50
CA LEU A 79 -30.91 8.74 6.01
C LEU A 79 -32.03 8.54 4.99
N GLU A 80 -31.85 7.63 4.03
CA GLU A 80 -32.88 7.25 3.05
C GLU A 80 -34.16 6.79 3.76
N THR A 81 -34.02 5.87 4.72
CA THR A 81 -35.16 5.38 5.52
C THR A 81 -35.86 6.51 6.28
N ARG A 82 -35.10 7.45 6.86
CA ARG A 82 -35.65 8.61 7.58
C ARG A 82 -36.40 9.56 6.65
N LEU A 83 -35.85 9.82 5.46
CA LEU A 83 -36.47 10.67 4.45
C LEU A 83 -37.77 10.07 3.95
N GLU A 84 -37.75 8.79 3.58
CA GLU A 84 -38.93 8.04 3.17
C GLU A 84 -40.04 8.11 4.23
N THR A 85 -39.69 7.88 5.50
CA THR A 85 -40.64 7.96 6.61
C THR A 85 -41.23 9.37 6.74
N LYS A 86 -40.41 10.41 6.59
CA LYS A 86 -40.86 11.80 6.70
C LYS A 86 -41.79 12.17 5.55
N ILE A 87 -41.46 11.74 4.32
CA ILE A 87 -42.30 11.96 3.14
C ILE A 87 -43.65 11.27 3.33
N ALA A 88 -43.68 10.00 3.74
CA ALA A 88 -44.92 9.27 3.97
C ALA A 88 -45.80 9.95 5.03
N LYS A 89 -45.21 10.44 6.13
CA LYS A 89 -45.93 11.20 7.15
C LYS A 89 -46.50 12.51 6.59
N MET A 90 -45.72 13.26 5.83
CA MET A 90 -46.19 14.51 5.21
C MET A 90 -47.35 14.24 4.23
N VAL A 91 -47.25 13.19 3.41
CA VAL A 91 -48.31 12.78 2.50
C VAL A 91 -49.57 12.38 3.27
N PHE A 92 -49.43 11.57 4.34
CA PHE A 92 -50.56 11.20 5.19
C PHE A 92 -51.28 12.44 5.73
N VAL A 93 -50.52 13.38 6.31
CA VAL A 93 -51.06 14.64 6.85
C VAL A 93 -51.78 15.43 5.75
N MET A 94 -51.20 15.56 4.56
CA MET A 94 -51.86 16.24 3.45
C MET A 94 -53.17 15.56 3.04
N LEU A 95 -53.18 14.23 2.90
CA LEU A 95 -54.38 13.51 2.47
C LEU A 95 -55.48 13.56 3.54
N HIS A 96 -55.14 13.31 4.79
CA HIS A 96 -56.12 13.24 5.88
C HIS A 96 -56.57 14.63 6.36
N GLU A 97 -55.62 15.50 6.71
CA GLU A 97 -55.92 16.77 7.37
C GLU A 97 -56.28 17.88 6.38
N VAL A 98 -55.64 17.90 5.21
CA VAL A 98 -55.87 18.97 4.22
C VAL A 98 -56.95 18.58 3.22
N CYS A 99 -56.87 17.37 2.67
CA CYS A 99 -57.80 16.89 1.65
C CYS A 99 -59.05 16.20 2.24
N GLY A 100 -59.09 15.96 3.56
CA GLY A 100 -60.23 15.33 4.23
C GLY A 100 -60.46 13.88 3.84
N MET A 101 -59.44 13.17 3.34
CA MET A 101 -59.54 11.73 3.07
C MET A 101 -59.65 10.96 4.38
N ASP A 102 -60.41 9.87 4.35
CA ASP A 102 -60.47 8.94 5.48
C ASP A 102 -59.07 8.40 5.83
N THR A 103 -58.81 8.30 7.13
CA THR A 103 -57.52 7.83 7.70
C THR A 103 -57.05 6.52 7.07
N GLY A 104 -57.96 5.59 6.82
CA GLY A 104 -57.65 4.29 6.22
C GLY A 104 -57.10 4.40 4.80
N ASP A 105 -57.67 5.28 3.98
CA ASP A 105 -57.24 5.44 2.58
C ASP A 105 -56.00 6.33 2.48
N ALA A 106 -55.90 7.37 3.30
CA ALA A 106 -54.68 8.17 3.44
C ALA A 106 -53.47 7.30 3.85
N THR A 107 -53.68 6.32 4.75
CA THR A 107 -52.62 5.40 5.19
C THR A 107 -52.17 4.48 4.05
N LYS A 108 -53.09 3.89 3.29
CA LYS A 108 -52.76 3.02 2.15
C LYS A 108 -51.95 3.77 1.08
N VAL A 109 -52.33 5.00 0.77
CA VAL A 109 -51.62 5.83 -0.21
C VAL A 109 -50.21 6.19 0.31
N ALA A 110 -50.07 6.61 1.56
CA ALA A 110 -48.77 6.90 2.16
C ALA A 110 -47.84 5.65 2.18
N GLN A 111 -48.39 4.47 2.46
CA GLN A 111 -47.66 3.19 2.40
C GLN A 111 -47.23 2.79 0.99
N SER A 112 -48.03 3.11 -0.03
CA SER A 112 -47.68 2.81 -1.42
C SER A 112 -46.49 3.63 -1.94
N LEU A 113 -46.24 4.79 -1.34
CA LEU A 113 -45.15 5.71 -1.70
C LEU A 113 -43.85 5.44 -0.94
N SER A 114 -43.93 4.82 0.24
CA SER A 114 -42.78 4.20 0.91
C SER A 114 -43.21 2.91 1.60
N PRO A 115 -42.85 1.74 1.03
CA PRO A 115 -43.13 0.43 1.63
C PRO A 115 -42.51 0.24 3.02
N HIS A 116 -41.50 1.04 3.36
CA HIS A 116 -40.74 0.94 4.61
C HIS A 116 -41.20 1.93 5.70
N ALA A 117 -41.94 2.99 5.34
CA ALA A 117 -42.23 4.12 6.22
C ALA A 117 -43.25 3.87 7.35
N LEU A 118 -44.06 2.80 7.29
CA LEU A 118 -45.19 2.62 8.21
C LEU A 118 -45.27 1.24 8.88
N ASN A 119 -44.25 0.38 8.73
CA ASN A 119 -44.13 -0.88 9.47
C ASN A 119 -43.64 -0.70 10.92
N ARG A 120 -43.38 0.54 11.36
CA ARG A 120 -43.13 0.87 12.77
C ARG A 120 -44.20 1.89 13.17
N GLY A 121 -45.12 1.44 14.02
CA GLY A 121 -46.41 2.07 14.30
C GLY A 121 -46.36 3.59 14.49
N LEU A 122 -47.39 4.23 13.92
CA LEU A 122 -48.00 5.41 14.52
C LEU A 122 -48.61 5.04 15.87
#